data_AF-A0A535RQB7-F1
#
_entry.id   AF-A0A535RQB7-F1
#
_cell.length_a   1.000
_cell.length_b   1.000
_cell.length_c   1.000
_cell.angle_alpha   90.00
_cell.angle_beta   90.00
_cell.angle_gamma   90.00
#
_symmetry.space_group_name_H-M   'P 1'
#
loop_
_entity.id
_entity.type
_entity.pdbx_description
1 polymer ?
#
loop_
_entity_poly.entity_id
_entity_poly.type
_entity_poly.pdbx_seq_one_letter_code
_entity_poly.pdbx_strand_id
1 'polypeptide(L)'
;IDEGLVACQEPVTRVRFLNTNTQKVIVAHVPTRNGRFEPEGEYTIPGVPGTGSKIVLDFLEPGGAVTGKLFPTGQVRDVLHVPGIGHIEVSIVDAANPLVFCRSEDFGLSGQ
;
A
#
# COMPACT_ATOMS: atom_id res chain seq x y z
N ILE A 1 -9.21 14.48 11.75
CA ILE A 1 -10.33 14.28 12.69
C ILE A 1 -10.04 15.06 13.95
N ASP A 2 -9.03 14.68 14.74
CA ASP A 2 -8.67 15.40 15.97
C ASP A 2 -8.30 16.87 15.73
N GLU A 3 -7.62 17.15 14.62
CA GLU A 3 -7.27 18.52 14.17
C GLU A 3 -8.43 19.27 13.47
N GLY A 4 -9.65 18.72 13.45
CA GLY A 4 -10.82 19.39 12.88
C GLY A 4 -10.89 19.46 11.35
N LEU A 5 -9.89 18.97 10.61
CA LEU A 5 -9.89 18.98 9.13
C LEU A 5 -11.00 18.13 8.49
N VAL A 6 -11.53 17.16 9.23
CA VAL A 6 -12.63 16.29 8.81
C VAL A 6 -13.56 16.11 10.00
N ALA A 7 -14.85 16.33 9.78
CA ALA A 7 -15.88 16.14 10.78
C ALA A 7 -15.97 14.65 11.19
N CYS A 8 -15.99 14.41 12.49
CA CYS A 8 -16.13 13.07 13.06
C CYS A 8 -17.53 12.49 12.76
N GLN A 9 -17.58 11.22 12.34
CA GLN A 9 -18.78 10.42 12.14
C GLN A 9 -18.59 9.09 12.85
N GLU A 10 -19.35 8.85 13.90
CA GLU A 10 -19.26 7.61 14.68
C GLU A 10 -20.10 6.49 14.05
N PRO A 11 -19.70 5.21 14.21
CA PRO A 11 -18.51 4.73 14.94
C PRO A 11 -17.22 4.76 14.10
N VAL A 12 -17.31 5.04 12.80
CA VAL A 12 -16.16 5.05 11.88
C VAL A 12 -16.25 6.26 10.97
N THR A 13 -15.26 7.13 11.06
CA THR A 13 -15.12 8.28 10.18
C THR A 13 -14.37 7.88 8.92
N ARG A 14 -15.01 8.04 7.76
CA ARG A 14 -14.37 7.83 6.45
C ARG A 14 -13.62 9.09 6.02
N VAL A 15 -12.30 9.01 5.99
CA VAL A 15 -11.41 10.10 5.57
C VAL A 15 -10.92 9.81 4.15
N ARG A 16 -11.39 10.61 3.19
CA ARG A 16 -10.92 10.57 1.80
C ARG A 16 -9.82 11.61 1.61
N PHE A 17 -8.65 11.19 1.15
CA PHE A 17 -7.51 12.10 0.93
C PHE A 17 -6.76 11.79 -0.37
N LEU A 18 -6.22 12.84 -0.97
CA LEU A 18 -5.37 12.74 -2.16
C LEU A 18 -3.91 12.58 -1.71
N ASN A 19 -3.28 11.48 -2.09
CA ASN A 19 -1.83 11.37 -1.98
C ASN A 19 -1.20 12.17 -3.12
N THR A 20 -0.63 13.33 -2.80
CA THR A 20 -0.06 14.26 -3.79
C THR A 20 1.18 13.73 -4.50
N ASN A 21 1.86 12.73 -3.95
CA ASN A 21 3.03 12.13 -4.60
C ASN A 21 2.64 11.24 -5.79
N THR A 22 1.49 10.57 -5.71
CA THR A 22 1.03 9.60 -6.71
C THR A 22 -0.26 10.00 -7.42
N GLN A 23 -0.86 11.12 -6.99
CA GLN A 23 -2.18 11.59 -7.43
C GLN A 23 -3.29 10.54 -7.25
N LYS A 24 -3.09 9.59 -6.32
CA LYS A 24 -4.06 8.54 -6.01
C LYS A 24 -4.91 8.93 -4.82
N VAL A 25 -6.17 8.53 -4.85
CA VAL A 25 -7.08 8.76 -3.74
C VAL A 25 -7.12 7.55 -2.83
N ILE A 26 -7.00 7.79 -1.54
CA ILE A 26 -7.07 6.78 -0.50
C ILE A 26 -8.24 7.11 0.42
N VAL A 27 -8.94 6.08 0.89
CA VAL A 27 -9.98 6.20 1.92
C VAL A 27 -9.52 5.47 3.16
N ALA A 28 -9.34 6.21 4.26
CA ALA A 28 -9.13 5.63 5.58
C ALA A 28 -10.46 5.48 6.31
N HIS A 29 -10.69 4.30 6.88
CA HIS A 29 -11.80 4.02 7.78
C HIS A 29 -11.26 4.10 9.20
N VAL A 30 -11.45 5.26 9.84
CA VAL A 30 -10.87 5.58 11.14
C VAL A 30 -11.90 5.35 12.23
N PRO A 31 -11.68 4.43 13.18
CA PRO A 31 -12.54 4.29 14.36
C PRO A 31 -12.60 5.58 15.15
N THR A 32 -13.80 6.01 15.52
CA THR A 32 -14.01 7.27 16.23
C THR A 32 -15.08 7.15 17.28
N ARG A 33 -14.83 7.78 18.44
CA ARG A 33 -15.73 7.85 19.59
C ARG A 33 -15.58 9.20 20.29
N ASN A 34 -16.68 9.73 20.81
CA ASN A 34 -16.74 11.03 21.50
C ASN A 34 -16.14 12.17 20.67
N GLY A 35 -16.42 12.18 19.36
CA GLY A 35 -15.95 13.21 18.43
C GLY A 35 -14.46 13.16 18.08
N ARG A 36 -13.73 12.10 18.46
CA ARG A 36 -12.27 11.95 18.26
C ARG A 36 -11.90 10.57 17.73
N PHE A 37 -10.66 10.42 17.29
CA PHE A 37 -10.06 9.11 17.03
C PHE A 37 -10.13 8.22 18.29
N GLU A 38 -10.52 6.97 18.12
CA GLU A 38 -10.49 5.94 19.17
C GLU A 38 -9.22 5.09 18.99
N PRO A 39 -8.15 5.31 19.77
CA PRO A 39 -6.89 4.57 19.61
C PRO A 39 -6.94 3.16 20.17
N GLU A 40 -7.76 2.91 21.19
CA GLU A 40 -7.85 1.60 21.85
C GLU A 40 -8.46 0.53 20.94
N GLY A 41 -7.88 -0.67 20.98
CA GLY A 41 -8.39 -1.84 20.27
C GLY A 41 -7.45 -3.04 20.42
N GLU A 42 -7.89 -4.18 19.88
CA GLU A 42 -7.19 -5.46 20.00
C GLU A 42 -6.42 -5.85 18.73
N TYR A 43 -6.31 -4.95 17.75
CA TYR A 43 -5.64 -5.26 16.48
C TYR A 43 -4.12 -5.14 16.60
N THR A 44 -3.40 -6.13 16.08
CA THR A 44 -1.93 -6.17 16.07
C THR A 44 -1.40 -6.06 14.63
N ILE A 45 -0.27 -5.37 14.45
CA ILE A 45 0.48 -5.34 13.19
C ILE A 45 1.90 -5.84 13.47
N PRO A 46 2.42 -6.84 12.72
CA PRO A 46 3.80 -7.28 12.85
C PRO A 46 4.78 -6.11 12.74
N GLY A 47 5.72 -6.02 13.69
CA GLY A 47 6.67 -4.91 13.79
C GLY A 47 6.21 -3.72 14.65
N VAL A 48 4.97 -3.71 15.15
CA VAL A 48 4.46 -2.68 16.09
C VAL A 48 4.19 -3.34 17.45
N PRO A 49 4.83 -2.89 18.55
CA PRO A 49 4.53 -3.40 19.89
C PRO A 49 3.12 -3.05 20.37
N GLY A 50 2.42 -4.02 20.98
CA GLY A 50 1.10 -3.82 21.58
C GLY A 50 -0.07 -3.99 20.59
N THR A 51 -1.21 -3.42 20.96
CA THR A 51 -2.46 -3.45 20.19
C THR A 51 -3.02 -2.04 20.02
N GLY A 52 -3.91 -1.86 19.04
CA GLY A 52 -4.66 -0.64 18.85
C GLY A 52 -5.90 -0.86 17.98
N SER A 53 -6.62 0.21 17.68
CA SER A 53 -7.77 0.16 16.78
C SER A 53 -7.34 -0.10 15.33
N LYS A 54 -8.16 -0.84 14.59
CA LYS A 54 -7.87 -1.17 13.19
C LYS A 54 -8.30 -0.02 12.27
N ILE A 55 -7.35 0.55 11.54
CA ILE A 55 -7.62 1.49 10.44
C ILE A 55 -7.51 0.72 9.11
N VAL A 56 -8.61 0.67 8.36
CA VAL A 56 -8.62 0.08 7.00
C VAL A 56 -8.33 1.16 5.99
N LEU A 57 -7.46 0.89 5.01
CA LEU A 57 -7.15 1.78 3.91
C LEU A 57 -7.61 1.17 2.58
N ASP A 58 -8.48 1.87 1.87
CA ASP A 58 -8.84 1.54 0.49
C ASP A 58 -7.98 2.39 -0.46
N PHE A 59 -7.14 1.75 -1.25
CA PHE A 59 -6.40 2.39 -2.33
C PHE A 59 -7.25 2.36 -3.59
N LEU A 60 -7.83 3.51 -3.97
CA LEU A 60 -8.69 3.59 -5.15
C LEU A 60 -7.84 3.75 -6.41
N GLU A 61 -8.10 2.90 -7.41
CA GLU A 61 -7.40 2.91 -8.70
C GLU A 61 -5.86 2.99 -8.57
N PRO A 62 -5.23 2.06 -7.82
CA PRO A 62 -3.84 2.19 -7.41
C PRO A 62 -2.84 2.05 -8.57
N GLY A 63 -3.27 1.44 -9.69
CA GLY A 63 -2.42 1.15 -10.85
C GLY A 63 -1.88 2.41 -11.53
N GLY A 64 -0.66 2.34 -12.04
CA GLY A 64 -0.02 3.43 -12.77
C GLY A 64 0.24 4.66 -11.91
N ALA A 65 0.55 4.48 -10.63
CA ALA A 65 0.78 5.57 -9.68
C ALA A 65 1.94 6.49 -10.06
N VAL A 66 2.94 5.95 -10.78
CA VAL A 66 4.13 6.69 -11.20
C VAL A 66 4.32 6.66 -12.71
N THR A 67 4.04 5.51 -13.33
CA THR A 67 4.29 5.22 -14.74
C THR A 67 3.06 5.40 -15.64
N GLY A 68 1.89 5.62 -15.04
CA GLY A 68 0.61 5.75 -15.75
C GLY A 68 0.02 4.42 -16.25
N LYS A 69 0.69 3.28 -16.02
CA LYS A 69 0.19 1.94 -16.39
C LYS A 69 0.42 0.94 -15.26
N LEU A 70 -0.50 0.00 -15.07
CA LEU A 70 -0.31 -1.08 -14.08
C LEU A 70 0.91 -1.96 -14.40
N PHE A 71 1.08 -2.26 -15.69
CA PHE A 71 2.26 -2.95 -16.23
C PHE A 71 3.01 -1.95 -17.12
N PRO A 72 4.09 -1.32 -16.64
CA PRO A 72 4.79 -0.26 -17.37
C PRO A 72 5.32 -0.73 -18.73
N THR A 73 5.77 -1.99 -18.82
CA THR A 73 6.27 -2.64 -20.05
C THR A 73 5.14 -3.14 -20.96
N GLY A 74 3.90 -3.15 -20.46
CA GLY A 74 2.75 -3.78 -21.11
C GLY A 74 2.67 -5.29 -20.91
N GLN A 75 3.65 -5.91 -20.26
CA GLN A 75 3.70 -7.34 -20.03
C GLN A 75 3.49 -7.68 -18.56
N VAL A 76 2.84 -8.80 -18.30
CA VAL A 76 2.73 -9.36 -16.93
C VAL A 76 4.05 -9.99 -16.47
N ARG A 77 4.90 -10.38 -17.42
CA ARG A 77 6.22 -10.98 -17.21
C ARG A 77 7.20 -10.46 -18.25
N ASP A 78 8.37 -10.04 -17.78
CA ASP A 78 9.50 -9.63 -18.58
C ASP A 78 10.70 -10.55 -18.29
N VAL A 79 11.60 -10.70 -19.26
CA VAL A 79 12.89 -11.35 -19.03
C VAL A 79 13.97 -10.28 -19.10
N LEU A 80 14.68 -10.06 -18.00
CA LEU A 80 15.75 -9.08 -17.89
C LEU A 80 17.10 -9.77 -17.85
N HIS A 81 18.08 -9.24 -18.60
CA HIS A 81 19.47 -9.64 -18.44
C HIS A 81 20.12 -8.80 -17.33
N VAL A 82 20.51 -9.45 -16.23
CA VAL A 82 21.14 -8.82 -15.07
C VAL A 82 22.62 -9.22 -15.02
N PRO A 83 23.56 -8.24 -15.10
CA PRO A 83 24.98 -8.52 -15.01
C PRO A 83 25.35 -9.31 -13.75
N GLY A 84 26.08 -10.41 -13.92
CA GLY A 84 26.52 -11.28 -12.82
C GLY A 84 25.51 -12.37 -12.41
N ILE A 85 24.27 -12.34 -12.93
CA ILE A 85 23.24 -13.35 -12.63
C ILE A 85 22.79 -14.07 -13.90
N GLY A 86 22.58 -13.33 -14.99
CA GLY A 86 22.07 -13.86 -16.25
C GLY A 86 20.64 -13.38 -16.53
N HIS A 87 19.85 -14.21 -17.21
CA HIS A 87 18.47 -13.87 -17.54
C HIS A 87 17.53 -14.28 -16.41
N ILE A 88 16.75 -13.34 -15.90
CA ILE A 88 15.75 -13.58 -14.85
C ILE A 88 14.36 -13.17 -15.33
N GLU A 89 13.34 -13.92 -14.94
CA GLU A 89 11.94 -13.55 -15.18
C GLU A 89 11.48 -12.64 -14.04
N VAL A 90 10.86 -11.52 -14.39
CA VAL A 90 10.33 -10.56 -13.43
C VAL A 90 8.92 -10.13 -13.78
N SER A 91 8.18 -9.63 -12.79
CA SER A 91 6.97 -8.84 -13.02
C SER A 91 7.23 -7.41 -12.56
N ILE A 92 7.14 -6.45 -13.49
CA ILE A 92 7.23 -5.03 -13.18
C ILE A 92 5.80 -4.50 -13.02
N VAL A 93 5.43 -4.15 -11.78
CA VAL A 93 4.07 -3.74 -11.43
C VAL A 93 4.13 -2.36 -10.78
N ASP A 94 3.35 -1.42 -11.30
CA ASP A 94 3.15 -0.11 -10.70
C ASP A 94 1.73 -0.01 -10.14
N ALA A 95 1.61 -0.30 -8.85
CA ALA A 95 0.37 -0.16 -8.09
C ALA A 95 0.71 0.44 -6.71
N ALA A 96 0.22 1.66 -6.45
CA ALA A 96 0.69 2.55 -5.38
C ALA A 96 2.14 3.04 -5.53
N ASN A 97 3.06 2.16 -5.90
CA ASN A 97 4.44 2.45 -6.28
C ASN A 97 4.96 1.36 -7.25
N PRO A 98 5.98 1.67 -8.07
CA PRO A 98 6.61 0.68 -8.94
C PRO A 98 7.45 -0.32 -8.13
N LEU A 99 7.22 -1.60 -8.39
CA LEU A 99 7.92 -2.74 -7.80
C LEU A 99 8.35 -3.71 -8.90
N VAL A 100 9.49 -4.38 -8.68
CA VAL A 100 9.97 -5.48 -9.52
C VAL A 100 9.92 -6.75 -8.67
N PHE A 101 9.04 -7.66 -9.03
CA PHE A 101 8.94 -8.97 -8.40
C PHE A 101 9.80 -9.96 -9.17
N CYS A 102 10.58 -10.77 -8.44
CA CYS A 102 11.44 -11.81 -8.99
C CYS A 102 11.38 -13.04 -8.09
N ARG A 103 11.81 -14.19 -8.60
CA ARG A 103 11.92 -15.40 -7.78
C ARG A 103 13.17 -15.32 -6.91
N SER A 104 13.06 -15.73 -5.65
CA SER A 104 14.20 -15.73 -4.73
C SER A 104 15.32 -16.70 -5.16
N GLU A 105 14.95 -17.82 -5.80
CA GLU A 105 15.89 -18.85 -6.28
C GLU A 105 16.83 -18.33 -7.37
N ASP A 106 16.39 -17.36 -8.19
CA ASP A 106 17.21 -16.71 -9.21
C ASP A 106 18.41 -15.95 -8.56
N PHE A 107 18.35 -15.73 -7.24
CA PHE A 107 19.39 -15.08 -6.43
C PHE A 107 20.00 -16.01 -5.36
N GLY A 108 19.69 -17.31 -5.38
CA GLY A 108 20.16 -18.27 -4.37
C GLY A 108 19.56 -18.05 -2.98
N LEU A 109 18.40 -17.41 -2.88
CA LEU A 109 17.69 -17.13 -1.62
C LEU A 109 16.48 -18.07 -1.42
N SER A 110 16.19 -18.42 -0.17
CA SER A 110 15.08 -19.33 0.19
C SER A 110 13.70 -18.67 0.12
N GLY A 111 13.61 -17.34 0.25
CA GLY A 111 12.34 -16.61 0.20
C GLY A 111 11.43 -16.81 1.43
N GLN A 112 11.99 -17.28 2.55
CA GLN A 112 11.29 -17.45 3.83
C GLN A 112 11.60 -16.31 4.80
#